data_AF-A0A2J4XWV1-F1
#
_entry.id   AF-A0A2J4XWV1-F1
#
_cell.length_a   1.000
_cell.length_b   1.000
_cell.length_c   1.000
_cell.angle_alpha   90.00
_cell.angle_beta   90.00
_cell.angle_gamma   90.00
#
_symmetry.space_group_name_H-M   'P 1'
#
loop_
_entity.id
_entity.type
_entity.pdbx_description
1 polymer ?
#
loop_
_entity_poly.entity_id
_entity_poly.type
_entity_poly.pdbx_seq_one_letter_code
_entity_poly.pdbx_strand_id
1 'polypeptide(L)'
;CETIVVIENFMTSSAKYADILLPDLMTVEQEDIIPNDYAGNMGYLIFIQPVTSAKFERKPIYWILSEVAKRLGEDVHQKFTEGRTQEQWLQHLYAKMLAKDPALPSYDELKNMGIYKRKDPNGHFVAYRDFRKDPVANPLKTPSGKIEIYSSRLADIAAKWQLEKDETISPLPVYASTFEGWDDPLREKFPLQMFGFHYKARTHSSYGNVDVLQAACRQEVWLNPLDAEKRGIKN
;
A
#
# COMPACT_ATOMS: atom_id res chain seq x y z
N CYS A 1 -2.84 -19.14 -18.18
CA CYS A 1 -2.97 -17.81 -18.78
C CYS A 1 -2.64 -17.92 -20.25
N GLU A 2 -3.44 -17.30 -21.13
CA GLU A 2 -3.17 -17.25 -22.56
C GLU A 2 -2.24 -16.09 -22.95
N THR A 3 -2.22 -14.99 -22.19
CA THR A 3 -1.28 -13.86 -22.38
C THR A 3 -1.08 -13.12 -21.06
N ILE A 4 0.14 -12.69 -20.76
CA ILE A 4 0.53 -11.91 -19.58
C ILE A 4 1.08 -10.56 -20.03
N VAL A 5 0.42 -9.48 -19.62
CA VAL A 5 0.85 -8.10 -19.86
C VAL A 5 1.30 -7.47 -18.55
N VAL A 6 2.47 -6.83 -18.54
CA VAL A 6 3.01 -6.13 -17.36
C VAL A 6 3.33 -4.68 -17.73
N ILE A 7 2.86 -3.73 -16.91
CA ILE A 7 3.27 -2.32 -16.95
C ILE A 7 4.15 -2.09 -15.73
N GLU A 8 5.39 -1.65 -15.93
CA GLU A 8 6.39 -1.66 -14.87
C GLU A 8 7.53 -0.66 -15.14
N ASN A 9 8.18 -0.16 -14.09
CA ASN A 9 9.32 0.75 -14.19
C ASN A 9 10.67 0.04 -14.31
N PHE A 10 10.77 -1.21 -13.82
CA PHE A 10 12.00 -2.00 -13.74
C PHE A 10 11.83 -3.45 -14.21
N MET A 11 12.91 -4.13 -14.61
CA MET A 11 12.82 -5.57 -14.96
C MET A 11 12.71 -6.47 -13.69
N THR A 12 11.56 -6.41 -13.02
CA THR A 12 11.22 -7.23 -11.83
C THR A 12 11.08 -8.70 -12.18
N SER A 13 11.05 -9.58 -11.18
CA SER A 13 10.81 -11.01 -11.42
C SER A 13 9.51 -11.24 -12.18
N SER A 14 8.43 -10.54 -11.83
CA SER A 14 7.16 -10.61 -12.56
C SER A 14 7.27 -10.10 -14.00
N ALA A 15 7.98 -8.98 -14.23
CA ALA A 15 8.18 -8.44 -15.58
C ALA A 15 8.92 -9.42 -16.51
N LYS A 16 9.82 -10.26 -15.98
CA LYS A 16 10.53 -11.29 -16.76
C LYS A 16 9.62 -12.42 -17.27
N TYR A 17 8.43 -12.58 -16.71
CA TYR A 17 7.44 -13.57 -17.15
C TYR A 17 6.36 -12.97 -18.06
N ALA A 18 6.48 -11.71 -18.45
CA ALA A 18 5.52 -11.06 -19.32
C ALA A 18 5.70 -11.49 -20.78
N ASP A 19 4.60 -11.73 -21.49
CA ASP A 19 4.60 -11.83 -22.95
C ASP A 19 4.73 -10.44 -23.58
N ILE A 20 4.13 -9.43 -22.94
CA ILE A 20 4.19 -8.02 -23.32
C ILE A 20 4.58 -7.19 -22.09
N LEU A 21 5.69 -6.47 -22.20
CA LEU A 21 6.19 -5.56 -21.17
C LEU A 21 6.12 -4.12 -21.67
N LEU A 22 5.42 -3.26 -20.93
CA LEU A 22 5.26 -1.83 -21.25
C LEU A 22 5.95 -0.99 -20.17
N PRO A 23 6.99 -0.20 -20.54
CA PRO A 23 7.81 0.45 -19.53
C PRO A 23 7.24 1.83 -19.13
N ASP A 24 6.90 1.96 -17.84
CA ASP A 24 6.29 3.17 -17.26
C ASP A 24 7.32 4.17 -16.72
N LEU A 25 6.91 5.42 -16.54
CA LEU A 25 7.68 6.46 -15.85
C LEU A 25 7.61 6.30 -14.34
N MET A 26 8.74 6.49 -13.67
CA MET A 26 8.74 6.65 -12.22
C MET A 26 8.06 7.95 -11.82
N THR A 27 7.57 8.04 -10.58
CA THR A 27 6.96 9.27 -10.03
C THR A 27 7.89 10.49 -10.14
N VAL A 28 9.21 10.29 -10.07
CA VAL A 28 10.22 11.37 -10.17
C VAL A 28 10.43 11.91 -11.60
N GLU A 29 9.76 11.34 -12.59
CA GLU A 29 9.88 11.69 -14.02
C GLU A 29 8.61 12.36 -14.56
N GLN A 30 7.61 12.57 -13.71
CA GLN A 30 6.30 13.11 -14.09
C GLN A 30 5.76 14.05 -13.01
N GLU A 31 4.78 14.86 -13.40
CA GLU A 31 4.05 15.70 -12.45
C GLU A 31 2.95 14.88 -11.76
N ASP A 32 2.75 15.13 -10.46
CA ASP A 32 1.64 14.58 -9.68
C ASP A 32 1.38 15.43 -8.43
N ILE A 33 0.21 15.24 -7.81
CA ILE A 33 -0.18 15.89 -6.55
C ILE A 33 -0.42 14.81 -5.50
N ILE A 34 0.42 14.80 -4.46
CA ILE A 34 0.48 13.73 -3.46
C ILE A 34 0.06 14.30 -2.09
N PRO A 35 -1.20 14.08 -1.66
CA PRO A 35 -1.64 14.40 -0.32
C PRO A 35 -1.12 13.35 0.69
N ASN A 36 -0.68 13.78 1.85
CA ASN A 36 -0.41 12.89 2.98
C ASN A 36 -0.75 13.57 4.30
N ASP A 37 -1.70 12.97 5.03
CA ASP A 37 -2.15 13.39 6.35
C ASP A 37 -2.23 12.20 7.35
N TYR A 38 -1.69 11.03 6.98
CA TYR A 38 -1.94 9.78 7.68
C TYR A 38 -1.04 9.54 8.90
N ALA A 39 0.11 10.21 9.00
CA ALA A 39 1.20 9.79 9.90
C ALA A 39 1.55 10.76 11.05
N GLY A 40 0.76 11.82 11.27
CA GLY A 40 0.97 12.70 12.43
C GLY A 40 0.16 14.00 12.40
N ASN A 41 0.46 14.91 13.34
CA ASN A 41 -0.24 16.19 13.49
C ASN A 41 0.13 17.23 12.41
N MET A 42 0.73 16.81 11.30
CA MET A 42 1.16 17.66 10.18
C MET A 42 0.75 16.98 8.88
N GLY A 43 -0.26 17.53 8.23
CA GLY A 43 -0.59 17.19 6.85
C GLY A 43 0.31 17.93 5.88
N TYR A 44 0.57 17.33 4.73
CA TYR A 44 1.26 17.98 3.64
C TYR A 44 0.67 17.58 2.29
N LEU A 45 0.83 18.49 1.33
CA LEU A 45 0.48 18.30 -0.06
C LEU A 45 1.72 18.61 -0.88
N ILE A 46 2.22 17.61 -1.61
CA ILE A 46 3.39 17.74 -2.48
C ILE A 46 2.90 17.87 -3.91
N PHE A 47 3.37 18.89 -4.61
CA PHE A 47 3.33 18.94 -6.06
C PHE A 47 4.69 18.45 -6.55
N ILE A 48 4.76 17.19 -6.96
CA ILE A 48 6.00 16.66 -7.52
C ILE A 48 6.13 17.14 -8.96
N GLN A 49 7.33 17.55 -9.32
CA GLN A 49 7.70 17.90 -10.68
C GLN A 49 8.86 16.99 -11.13
N PRO A 50 8.98 16.69 -12.43
CA PRO A 50 10.05 15.86 -12.94
C PRO A 50 11.42 16.40 -12.53
N VAL A 51 12.21 15.60 -11.79
CA VAL A 51 13.61 15.93 -11.49
C VAL A 51 14.56 15.42 -12.58
N THR A 52 14.04 14.60 -13.49
CA THR A 52 14.73 14.09 -14.67
C THR A 52 13.72 13.89 -15.79
N SER A 53 14.20 13.89 -17.04
CA SER A 53 13.36 13.58 -18.19
C SER A 53 13.06 12.09 -18.28
N ALA A 54 11.95 11.75 -18.94
CA ALA A 54 11.71 10.38 -19.40
C ALA A 54 12.93 9.86 -20.18
N LYS A 55 13.45 8.70 -19.78
CA LYS A 55 14.58 8.05 -20.47
C LYS A 55 14.06 6.94 -21.37
N PHE A 56 14.73 6.76 -22.51
CA PHE A 56 14.40 5.73 -23.50
C PHE A 56 12.97 5.89 -24.03
N GLU A 57 12.26 4.78 -24.25
CA GLU A 57 10.91 4.75 -24.85
C GLU A 57 9.79 4.77 -23.81
N ARG A 58 10.10 5.08 -22.54
CA ARG A 58 9.15 5.04 -21.43
C ARG A 58 8.04 6.07 -21.60
N LYS A 59 6.82 5.68 -21.24
CA LYS A 59 5.62 6.53 -21.31
C LYS A 59 4.83 6.40 -20.01
N PRO A 60 4.21 7.48 -19.51
CA PRO A 60 3.42 7.40 -18.29
C PRO A 60 2.22 6.47 -18.50
N ILE A 61 1.81 5.75 -17.46
CA ILE A 61 0.70 4.79 -17.50
C ILE A 61 -0.59 5.41 -18.05
N TYR A 62 -0.86 6.69 -17.77
CA TYR A 62 -2.02 7.39 -18.33
C TYR A 62 -1.96 7.43 -19.86
N TRP A 63 -0.79 7.73 -20.45
CA TRP A 63 -0.60 7.72 -21.90
C TRP A 63 -0.77 6.30 -22.46
N ILE A 64 -0.16 5.30 -21.82
CA ILE A 64 -0.25 3.90 -22.24
C ILE A 64 -1.71 3.46 -22.31
N LEU A 65 -2.48 3.70 -21.25
CA LEU A 65 -3.88 3.30 -21.18
C LEU A 65 -4.77 4.15 -22.10
N SER A 66 -4.43 5.41 -22.35
CA SER A 66 -5.12 6.24 -23.36
C SER A 66 -4.96 5.65 -24.77
N GLU A 67 -3.74 5.22 -25.13
CA GLU A 67 -3.46 4.61 -26.43
C GLU A 67 -4.10 3.22 -26.60
N VAL A 68 -4.22 2.46 -25.51
CA VAL A 68 -5.02 1.22 -25.49
C VAL A 68 -6.49 1.54 -25.70
N ALA A 69 -7.05 2.48 -24.94
CA ALA A 69 -8.44 2.90 -25.08
C ALA A 69 -8.78 3.37 -26.50
N LYS A 70 -7.87 4.12 -27.13
CA LYS A 70 -7.98 4.54 -28.55
C LYS A 70 -8.09 3.37 -29.52
N ARG A 71 -7.34 2.29 -29.30
CA ARG A 71 -7.40 1.07 -30.14
C ARG A 71 -8.67 0.26 -29.91
N LEU A 72 -9.30 0.38 -28.73
CA LEU A 72 -10.59 -0.24 -28.43
C LEU A 72 -11.78 0.52 -29.03
N GLY A 73 -11.59 1.79 -29.43
CA GLY A 73 -12.57 2.60 -30.15
C GLY A 73 -12.70 4.01 -29.57
N GLU A 74 -13.17 4.96 -30.40
CA GLU A 74 -13.24 6.38 -30.03
C GLU A 74 -14.16 6.63 -28.81
N ASP A 75 -15.27 5.90 -28.71
CA ASP A 75 -16.17 5.98 -27.55
C ASP A 75 -15.49 5.54 -26.24
N VAL A 76 -14.58 4.56 -26.30
CA VAL A 76 -13.83 4.08 -25.14
C VAL A 76 -12.76 5.09 -24.76
N HIS A 77 -12.03 5.60 -25.76
CA HIS A 77 -11.03 6.65 -25.58
C HIS A 77 -11.62 7.91 -24.95
N GLN A 78 -12.77 8.37 -25.44
CA GLN A 78 -13.45 9.53 -24.89
C GLN A 78 -13.94 9.30 -23.46
N LYS A 79 -14.48 8.12 -23.15
CA LYS A 79 -14.89 7.77 -21.77
C LYS A 79 -13.72 7.66 -20.82
N PHE A 80 -12.58 7.14 -21.29
CA PHE A 80 -11.38 6.98 -20.48
C PHE A 80 -10.70 8.34 -20.20
N THR A 81 -10.48 9.13 -21.24
CA THR A 81 -9.73 10.39 -21.13
C THR A 81 -10.59 11.56 -20.66
N GLU A 82 -11.91 11.50 -20.91
CA GLU A 82 -12.83 12.64 -20.83
C GLU A 82 -12.33 13.87 -21.62
N GLY A 83 -11.53 13.66 -22.67
CA GLY A 83 -10.88 14.72 -23.42
C GLY A 83 -9.78 15.47 -22.65
N ARG A 84 -9.31 14.96 -21.50
CA ARG A 84 -8.25 15.56 -20.69
C ARG A 84 -6.90 14.87 -20.92
N THR A 85 -5.83 15.66 -20.92
CA THR A 85 -4.46 15.16 -20.73
C THR A 85 -4.21 14.83 -19.25
N GLN A 86 -3.10 14.16 -18.93
CA GLN A 86 -2.70 13.90 -17.54
C GLN A 86 -2.57 15.21 -16.73
N GLU A 87 -1.97 16.24 -17.31
CA GLU A 87 -1.85 17.56 -16.67
C GLU A 87 -3.22 18.19 -16.40
N GLN A 88 -4.14 18.13 -17.37
CA GLN A 88 -5.50 18.63 -17.20
C GLN A 88 -6.28 17.84 -16.13
N TRP A 89 -5.99 16.55 -15.98
CA TRP A 89 -6.51 15.77 -14.85
C TRP A 89 -5.99 16.28 -13.51
N LEU A 90 -4.70 16.61 -13.38
CA LEU A 90 -4.16 17.21 -12.17
C LEU A 90 -4.86 18.53 -11.83
N GLN A 91 -5.02 19.43 -12.82
CA GLN A 91 -5.71 20.70 -12.64
C GLN A 91 -7.17 20.50 -12.20
N HIS A 92 -7.90 19.58 -12.85
CA HIS A 92 -9.29 19.27 -12.52
C HIS A 92 -9.46 18.68 -11.12
N LEU A 93 -8.62 17.71 -10.75
CA LEU A 93 -8.67 17.09 -9.43
C LEU A 93 -8.25 18.09 -8.34
N TYR A 94 -7.27 18.94 -8.62
CA TYR A 94 -6.87 20.01 -7.71
C TYR A 94 -7.97 21.04 -7.51
N ALA A 95 -8.66 21.46 -8.58
CA ALA A 95 -9.79 22.39 -8.47
C ALA A 95 -10.91 21.82 -7.57
N LYS A 96 -11.17 20.51 -7.64
CA LYS A 96 -12.09 19.83 -6.72
C LYS A 96 -11.61 19.83 -5.27
N MET A 97 -10.29 19.75 -5.05
CA MET A 97 -9.69 19.84 -3.72
C MET A 97 -9.81 21.26 -3.17
N LEU A 98 -9.47 22.28 -3.96
CA LEU A 98 -9.57 23.70 -3.61
C LEU A 98 -11.02 24.13 -3.32
N ALA A 99 -11.99 23.59 -4.05
CA ALA A 99 -13.41 23.83 -3.78
C ALA A 99 -13.87 23.27 -2.41
N LYS A 100 -13.23 22.21 -1.91
CA LYS A 100 -13.50 21.65 -0.59
C LYS A 100 -12.72 22.35 0.52
N ASP A 101 -11.53 22.86 0.22
CA ASP A 101 -10.65 23.54 1.16
C ASP A 101 -10.09 24.82 0.51
N PRO A 102 -10.82 25.96 0.60
CA PRO A 102 -10.41 27.22 -0.01
C PRO A 102 -9.14 27.84 0.59
N ALA A 103 -8.61 27.28 1.69
CA ALA A 103 -7.36 27.72 2.29
C ALA A 103 -6.11 27.13 1.60
N LEU A 104 -6.30 26.18 0.68
CA LEU A 104 -5.22 25.69 -0.17
C LEU A 104 -4.72 26.81 -1.10
N PRO A 105 -3.42 26.83 -1.44
CA PRO A 105 -2.89 27.75 -2.45
C PRO A 105 -3.56 27.53 -3.81
N SER A 106 -3.43 28.48 -4.74
CA SER A 106 -3.78 28.21 -6.14
C SER A 106 -2.89 27.11 -6.73
N TYR A 107 -3.28 26.56 -7.88
CA TYR A 107 -2.52 25.49 -8.55
C TYR A 107 -1.09 25.93 -8.86
N ASP A 108 -0.93 27.13 -9.43
CA ASP A 108 0.38 27.67 -9.79
C ASP A 108 1.24 28.00 -8.56
N GLU A 109 0.63 28.52 -7.49
CA GLU A 109 1.32 28.74 -6.22
C GLU A 109 1.79 27.41 -5.62
N LEU A 110 0.93 26.38 -5.59
CA LEU A 110 1.31 25.05 -5.08
C LEU A 110 2.48 24.47 -5.90
N LYS A 111 2.38 24.55 -7.23
CA LYS A 111 3.43 24.08 -8.16
C LYS A 111 4.75 24.80 -7.91
N ASN A 112 4.73 26.12 -7.72
CA ASN A 112 5.91 26.91 -7.42
C ASN A 112 6.50 26.62 -6.02
N MET A 113 5.65 26.39 -5.02
CA MET A 113 6.07 26.05 -3.65
C MET A 113 6.63 24.63 -3.55
N GLY A 114 6.14 23.69 -4.37
CA GLY A 114 6.48 22.27 -4.36
C GLY A 114 5.89 21.49 -3.18
N ILE A 115 5.84 22.08 -1.98
CA ILE A 115 5.23 21.47 -0.80
C ILE A 115 4.45 22.49 0.04
N TYR A 116 3.18 22.20 0.28
CA TYR A 116 2.34 22.89 1.25
C TYR A 116 2.20 22.04 2.51
N LYS A 117 2.29 22.65 3.69
CA LYS A 117 2.22 21.95 4.98
C LYS A 117 1.20 22.65 5.88
N ARG A 118 0.41 21.86 6.59
CA ARG A 118 -0.55 22.35 7.58
C ARG A 118 -0.51 21.51 8.84
N LYS A 119 -0.26 22.17 9.97
CA LYS A 119 -0.37 21.54 11.29
C LYS A 119 -1.84 21.43 11.67
N ASP A 120 -2.23 20.35 12.33
CA ASP A 120 -3.57 20.24 12.91
C ASP A 120 -3.78 21.38 13.93
N PRO A 121 -4.77 22.28 13.72
CA PRO A 121 -5.05 23.36 14.66
C PRO A 121 -5.51 22.85 16.03
N ASN A 122 -6.07 21.63 16.11
CA ASN A 122 -6.49 21.01 17.36
C ASN A 122 -5.33 20.33 18.12
N GLY A 123 -4.14 20.27 17.53
CA GLY A 123 -2.94 19.74 18.17
C GLY A 123 -2.97 18.22 18.30
N HIS A 124 -2.59 17.70 19.48
CA HIS A 124 -2.46 16.27 19.70
C HIS A 124 -3.83 15.62 19.91
N PHE A 125 -4.15 14.67 19.03
CA PHE A 125 -5.37 13.86 19.15
C PHE A 125 -5.17 12.68 20.10
N VAL A 126 -6.08 12.54 21.08
CA VAL A 126 -6.11 11.40 22.01
C VAL A 126 -7.24 10.47 21.60
N ALA A 127 -6.89 9.33 21.00
CA ALA A 127 -7.86 8.34 20.56
C ALA A 127 -8.74 7.83 21.71
N TYR A 128 -10.03 7.63 21.42
CA TYR A 128 -11.05 7.10 22.36
C TYR A 128 -11.30 7.94 23.63
N ARG A 129 -10.77 9.16 23.74
CA ARG A 129 -10.99 10.04 24.88
C ARG A 129 -12.48 10.26 25.17
N ASP A 130 -13.26 10.54 24.13
CA ASP A 130 -14.66 10.94 24.29
C ASP A 130 -15.56 9.72 24.58
N PHE A 131 -15.28 8.57 23.96
CA PHE A 131 -15.87 7.28 24.35
C PHE A 131 -15.59 6.93 25.82
N ARG A 132 -14.36 7.16 26.30
CA ARG A 132 -14.01 6.94 27.71
C ARG A 132 -14.76 7.90 28.65
N LYS A 133 -14.98 9.14 28.25
CA LYS A 133 -15.68 10.16 29.06
C LYS A 133 -17.18 9.87 29.14
N ASP A 134 -17.81 9.58 28.00
CA ASP A 134 -19.23 9.27 27.91
C ASP A 134 -19.48 8.28 26.75
N PRO A 135 -19.56 6.97 27.02
CA PRO A 135 -19.75 5.95 26.00
C PRO A 135 -21.19 5.89 25.48
N VAL A 136 -22.16 6.50 26.15
CA VAL A 136 -23.55 6.55 25.68
C VAL A 136 -23.71 7.66 24.65
N ALA A 137 -23.11 8.83 24.90
CA ALA A 137 -23.10 9.94 23.95
C ALA A 137 -22.12 9.70 22.77
N ASN A 138 -21.04 8.93 22.98
CA ASN A 138 -20.00 8.68 21.98
C ASN A 138 -19.79 7.17 21.74
N PRO A 139 -20.82 6.42 21.30
CA PRO A 139 -20.72 4.97 21.16
C PRO A 139 -19.74 4.56 20.06
N LEU A 140 -19.14 3.37 20.20
CA LEU A 140 -18.38 2.74 19.12
C LEU A 140 -19.31 2.27 17.99
N LYS A 141 -18.74 1.97 16.82
CA LYS A 141 -19.49 1.45 15.65
C LYS A 141 -19.84 -0.05 15.75
N THR A 142 -19.87 -0.60 16.95
CA THR A 142 -20.27 -1.99 17.23
C THR A 142 -21.78 -2.06 17.47
N PRO A 143 -22.42 -3.24 17.30
CA PRO A 143 -23.85 -3.41 17.57
C PRO A 143 -24.30 -2.90 18.96
N SER A 144 -23.50 -3.13 20.00
CA SER A 144 -23.79 -2.67 21.36
C SER A 144 -23.35 -1.23 21.66
N GLY A 145 -22.63 -0.57 20.75
CA GLY A 145 -21.98 0.72 20.99
C GLY A 145 -20.76 0.64 21.92
N LYS A 146 -20.32 -0.56 22.33
CA LYS A 146 -19.24 -0.81 23.30
C LYS A 146 -18.11 -1.65 22.70
N ILE A 147 -17.04 -1.83 23.47
CA ILE A 147 -16.05 -2.87 23.19
C ILE A 147 -16.71 -4.23 23.46
N GLU A 148 -16.87 -5.04 22.41
CA GLU A 148 -17.50 -6.35 22.50
C GLU A 148 -16.45 -7.42 22.74
N ILE A 149 -16.33 -7.87 23.99
CA ILE A 149 -15.49 -9.03 24.33
C ILE A 149 -16.03 -10.28 23.63
N TYR A 150 -17.35 -10.46 23.65
CA TYR A 150 -18.07 -11.44 22.85
C TYR A 150 -18.74 -10.72 21.67
N SER A 151 -18.41 -11.11 20.44
CA SER A 151 -19.02 -10.54 19.24
C SER A 151 -20.15 -11.43 18.70
N SER A 152 -21.39 -10.95 18.82
CA SER A 152 -22.56 -11.64 18.23
C SER A 152 -22.45 -11.76 16.71
N ARG A 153 -21.86 -10.76 16.05
CA ARG A 153 -21.60 -10.81 14.61
C ARG A 153 -20.64 -11.93 14.23
N LEU A 154 -19.56 -12.13 14.99
CA LEU A 154 -18.65 -13.25 14.76
C LEU A 154 -19.31 -14.60 15.09
N ALA A 155 -20.20 -14.65 16.09
CA ALA A 155 -20.98 -15.85 16.40
C ALA A 155 -21.87 -16.25 15.21
N ASP A 156 -22.56 -15.28 14.61
CA ASP A 156 -23.40 -15.50 13.43
C ASP A 156 -22.59 -15.97 12.22
N ILE A 157 -21.41 -15.39 12.01
CA ILE A 157 -20.49 -15.80 10.93
C ILE A 157 -20.03 -17.24 11.18
N ALA A 158 -19.53 -17.55 12.38
CA ALA A 158 -19.07 -18.88 12.75
C ALA A 158 -20.16 -19.95 12.62
N ALA A 159 -21.43 -19.60 12.85
CA ALA A 159 -22.55 -20.52 12.72
C ALA A 159 -23.02 -20.75 11.27
N LYS A 160 -22.70 -19.85 10.33
CA LYS A 160 -23.25 -19.86 8.96
C LYS A 160 -22.21 -20.16 7.90
N TRP A 161 -20.96 -19.80 8.12
CA TRP A 161 -19.91 -19.99 7.14
C TRP A 161 -19.39 -21.42 7.21
N GLN A 162 -19.24 -22.04 6.04
CA GLN A 162 -18.47 -23.27 5.93
C GLN A 162 -17.00 -22.87 5.97
N LEU A 163 -16.30 -23.29 7.02
CA LEU A 163 -14.88 -23.05 7.19
C LEU A 163 -14.09 -24.29 6.78
N GLU A 164 -12.87 -24.07 6.30
CA GLU A 164 -11.91 -25.15 6.12
C GLU A 164 -11.42 -25.66 7.48
N LYS A 165 -10.85 -26.88 7.49
CA LYS A 165 -10.45 -27.56 8.73
C LYS A 165 -9.56 -26.72 9.65
N ASP A 166 -8.66 -25.93 9.08
CA ASP A 166 -7.65 -25.15 9.81
C ASP A 166 -8.03 -23.67 9.95
N GLU A 167 -9.28 -23.32 9.63
CA GLU A 167 -9.83 -21.97 9.80
C GLU A 167 -10.67 -21.90 11.08
N THR A 168 -10.53 -20.82 11.84
CA THR A 168 -11.30 -20.61 13.07
C THR A 168 -11.84 -19.19 13.12
N ILE A 169 -13.15 -19.08 13.24
CA ILE A 169 -13.84 -17.84 13.59
C ILE A 169 -14.54 -18.07 14.93
N SER A 170 -14.18 -17.27 15.93
CA SER A 170 -14.74 -17.38 17.28
C SER A 170 -15.31 -16.03 17.72
N PRO A 171 -16.47 -16.02 18.40
CA PRO A 171 -17.00 -14.79 19.00
C PRO A 171 -16.19 -14.30 20.20
N LEU A 172 -15.30 -15.13 20.75
CA LEU A 172 -14.36 -14.80 21.82
C LEU A 172 -12.91 -14.94 21.35
N PRO A 173 -11.96 -14.20 21.93
CA PRO A 173 -10.54 -14.51 21.77
C PRO A 173 -10.25 -15.91 22.28
N VAL A 174 -9.75 -16.77 21.39
CA VAL A 174 -9.37 -18.16 21.69
C VAL A 174 -8.00 -18.44 21.11
N TYR A 175 -7.31 -19.42 21.69
CA TYR A 175 -6.17 -20.03 21.01
C TYR A 175 -6.70 -20.93 19.90
N ALA A 176 -6.28 -20.66 18.66
CA ALA A 176 -6.54 -21.50 17.50
C ALA A 176 -5.18 -21.91 16.92
N SER A 177 -4.91 -23.21 16.90
CA SER A 177 -3.77 -23.73 16.15
C SER A 177 -4.07 -23.65 14.65
N THR A 178 -3.03 -23.42 13.83
CA THR A 178 -3.11 -23.28 12.38
C THR A 178 -2.12 -24.23 11.72
N PHE A 179 -2.28 -24.45 10.41
CA PHE A 179 -1.28 -25.18 9.61
C PHE A 179 0.14 -24.62 9.83
N GLU A 180 1.13 -25.50 9.83
CA GLU A 180 2.55 -25.16 10.10
C GLU A 180 2.76 -24.38 11.41
N GLY A 181 1.83 -24.54 12.35
CA GLY A 181 1.88 -24.00 13.70
C GLY A 181 2.92 -24.71 14.57
N TRP A 182 3.02 -24.27 15.83
CA TRP A 182 4.05 -24.80 16.73
C TRP A 182 3.87 -26.30 17.05
N ASP A 183 2.62 -26.77 17.02
CA ASP A 183 2.12 -28.11 17.31
C ASP A 183 1.86 -28.94 16.04
N ASP A 184 2.24 -28.44 14.86
CA ASP A 184 2.09 -29.18 13.60
C ASP A 184 3.08 -30.38 13.54
N PRO A 185 2.61 -31.61 13.24
CA PRO A 185 3.48 -32.78 13.10
C PRO A 185 4.59 -32.62 12.05
N LEU A 186 4.42 -31.77 11.03
CA LEU A 186 5.46 -31.48 10.04
C LEU A 186 6.72 -30.90 10.66
N ARG A 187 6.63 -30.34 11.87
CA ARG A 187 7.77 -29.84 12.63
C ARG A 187 8.81 -30.94 12.94
N GLU A 188 8.43 -32.22 12.98
CA GLU A 188 9.38 -33.32 13.10
C GLU A 188 10.37 -33.36 11.91
N LYS A 189 9.87 -33.00 10.72
CA LYS A 189 10.66 -32.93 9.48
C LYS A 189 11.26 -31.54 9.25
N PHE A 190 10.51 -30.48 9.57
CA PHE A 190 10.88 -29.08 9.37
C PHE A 190 10.88 -28.33 10.72
N PRO A 191 11.92 -28.50 11.56
CA PRO A 191 11.88 -28.08 12.96
C PRO A 191 12.05 -26.57 13.18
N LEU A 192 12.42 -25.81 12.14
CA LEU A 192 12.65 -24.37 12.19
C LEU A 192 11.46 -23.64 11.57
N GLN A 193 10.86 -22.72 12.33
CA GLN A 193 9.82 -21.85 11.81
C GLN A 193 10.46 -20.64 11.09
N MET A 194 10.09 -20.44 9.83
CA MET A 194 10.53 -19.29 9.05
C MET A 194 9.40 -18.26 8.99
N PHE A 195 9.70 -17.02 9.38
CA PHE A 195 8.78 -15.90 9.24
C PHE A 195 9.45 -14.75 8.48
N GLY A 196 8.66 -14.07 7.65
CA GLY A 196 9.09 -12.87 6.94
C GLY A 196 8.84 -11.62 7.78
N PHE A 197 9.69 -10.61 7.62
CA PHE A 197 9.47 -9.27 8.14
C PHE A 197 9.72 -8.24 7.04
N HIS A 198 9.14 -7.04 7.17
CA HIS A 198 9.43 -5.95 6.26
C HIS A 198 10.91 -5.59 6.33
N TYR A 199 11.59 -5.72 5.20
CA TYR A 199 13.04 -5.65 5.15
C TYR A 199 13.54 -4.21 5.18
N LYS A 200 14.66 -3.95 5.86
CA LYS A 200 15.12 -2.59 6.16
C LYS A 200 15.52 -1.78 4.93
N ALA A 201 16.13 -2.42 3.93
CA ALA A 201 16.70 -1.73 2.76
C ALA A 201 15.73 -1.56 1.58
N ARG A 202 14.46 -1.95 1.71
CA ARG A 202 13.49 -1.85 0.62
C ARG A 202 12.06 -1.73 1.12
N THR A 203 11.21 -1.11 0.32
CA THR A 203 9.76 -1.10 0.58
C THR A 203 9.15 -2.26 -0.20
N HIS A 204 8.86 -3.36 0.48
CA HIS A 204 8.49 -4.62 -0.18
C HIS A 204 9.55 -5.06 -1.22
N SER A 205 9.25 -5.04 -2.51
CA SER A 205 10.19 -5.29 -3.61
C SER A 205 10.83 -4.01 -4.16
N SER A 206 10.22 -2.85 -3.94
CA SER A 206 10.70 -1.56 -4.47
C SER A 206 12.07 -1.19 -3.90
N TYR A 207 12.96 -0.72 -4.77
CA TYR A 207 14.37 -0.42 -4.48
C TYR A 207 15.24 -1.64 -4.17
N GLY A 208 14.68 -2.85 -4.23
CA GLY A 208 15.43 -4.09 -4.04
C GLY A 208 16.51 -4.33 -5.10
N ASN A 209 16.51 -3.57 -6.20
CA ASN A 209 17.48 -3.59 -7.30
C ASN A 209 18.53 -2.47 -7.23
N VAL A 210 18.60 -1.72 -6.13
CA VAL A 210 19.55 -0.61 -5.98
C VAL A 210 20.82 -1.09 -5.29
N ASP A 211 21.93 -1.12 -6.02
CA ASP A 211 23.21 -1.69 -5.57
C ASP A 211 23.71 -1.13 -4.23
N VAL A 212 23.63 0.20 -4.05
CA VAL A 212 24.08 0.84 -2.80
C VAL A 212 23.24 0.42 -1.59
N LEU A 213 21.93 0.17 -1.78
CA LEU A 213 21.05 -0.31 -0.71
C LEU A 213 21.32 -1.79 -0.40
N GLN A 214 21.53 -2.61 -1.43
CA GLN A 214 21.91 -4.02 -1.26
C GLN A 214 23.25 -4.16 -0.54
N ALA A 215 24.23 -3.31 -0.88
CA ALA A 215 25.54 -3.30 -0.24
C ALA A 215 25.46 -2.87 1.23
N ALA A 216 24.61 -1.87 1.54
CA ALA A 216 24.43 -1.36 2.89
C ALA A 216 23.69 -2.33 3.82
N CYS A 217 22.75 -3.13 3.29
CA CYS A 217 22.01 -4.13 4.08
C CYS A 217 21.64 -5.32 3.19
N ARG A 218 22.47 -6.36 3.24
CA ARG A 218 22.33 -7.56 2.42
C ARG A 218 21.19 -8.43 2.94
N GLN A 219 20.33 -8.89 2.04
CA GLN A 219 19.29 -9.84 2.39
C GLN A 219 19.92 -11.12 2.97
N GLU A 220 19.57 -11.43 4.20
CA GLU A 220 20.17 -12.51 4.98
C GLU A 220 19.07 -13.32 5.67
N VAL A 221 19.35 -14.60 5.90
CA VAL A 221 18.57 -15.43 6.82
C VAL A 221 19.14 -15.23 8.22
N TRP A 222 18.27 -14.91 9.17
CA TRP A 222 18.65 -14.72 10.56
C TRP A 222 18.40 -16.03 11.31
N LEU A 223 19.46 -16.62 11.85
CA LEU A 223 19.41 -17.90 12.56
C LEU A 223 20.00 -17.74 13.96
N ASN A 224 19.34 -18.33 14.96
CA ASN A 224 19.89 -18.35 16.32
C ASN A 224 21.22 -19.14 16.34
N PRO A 225 22.27 -18.67 17.04
CA PRO A 225 23.54 -19.38 17.14
C PRO A 225 23.41 -20.84 17.61
N LEU A 226 22.46 -21.14 18.51
CA LEU A 226 22.22 -22.50 19.01
C LEU A 226 21.71 -23.44 17.90
N ASP A 227 20.94 -22.91 16.95
CA ASP A 227 20.45 -23.67 15.81
C ASP A 227 21.50 -23.78 14.70
N ALA A 228 22.32 -22.74 14.54
CA ALA A 228 23.42 -22.71 13.58
C ALA A 228 24.53 -23.70 13.95
N GLU A 229 24.94 -23.73 15.22
CA GLU A 229 26.00 -24.62 15.73
C GLU A 229 25.66 -26.09 15.52
N LYS A 230 24.44 -26.50 15.88
CA LYS A 230 23.93 -27.88 15.67
C LYS A 230 23.96 -28.31 14.20
N ARG A 231 24.01 -27.35 13.27
CA ARG A 231 23.98 -27.56 11.81
C ARG A 231 25.32 -27.25 11.14
N GLY A 232 26.36 -26.92 11.90
CA GLY A 232 27.67 -26.56 11.36
C GLY A 232 27.69 -25.26 10.54
N ILE A 233 26.69 -24.39 10.71
CA ILE A 233 26.57 -23.12 10.00
C ILE A 233 27.40 -22.04 10.71
N LYS A 234 28.19 -21.29 9.95
CA LYS A 234 29.01 -20.18 10.42
C LYS A 234 28.72 -18.93 9.57
N ASN A 235 29.00 -17.76 10.14
CA ASN A 235 28.94 -16.48 9.44
C ASN A 235 30.15 -16.30 8.52
#